data_AF-A0A822ZNW4-F1
#
_entry.id   AF-A0A822ZNW4-F1
#
_cell.length_a   1.000
_cell.length_b   1.000
_cell.length_c   1.000
_cell.angle_alpha   90.00
_cell.angle_beta   90.00
_cell.angle_gamma   90.00
#
_symmetry.space_group_name_H-M   'P 1'
#
loop_
_entity.id
_entity.type
_entity.pdbx_description
1 polymer ?
#
loop_
_entity_poly.entity_id
_entity_poly.type
_entity_poly.pdbx_seq_one_letter_code
_entity_poly.pdbx_strand_id
1 'polypeptide(L)'
;MVVAVKKLKPEGFQGHKEWLTEVDYLGQLHHPNLVKLIGYCLDGENRLLVYEFMPKGSLENHLFRRGPQPLSWSIRIKVAIGAARGLSFLHDSESQVIYRDFKASNILLDAVSANCSIGI
;
A
#
# COMPACT_ATOMS: atom_id res chain seq x y z
N MET A 1 -4.37 -5.49 -18.07
CA MET A 1 -3.81 -4.85 -16.86
C MET A 1 -4.86 -4.96 -15.76
N VAL A 2 -4.51 -5.47 -14.58
CA VAL A 2 -5.43 -5.58 -13.44
C VAL A 2 -5.08 -4.48 -12.44
N VAL A 3 -6.09 -3.84 -11.83
CA VAL A 3 -5.93 -2.71 -10.90
C VAL A 3 -6.75 -2.93 -9.63
N ALA A 4 -6.32 -2.29 -8.55
CA ALA A 4 -7.11 -2.17 -7.33
C ALA A 4 -7.76 -0.79 -7.27
N VAL A 5 -9.08 -0.72 -7.05
CA VAL A 5 -9.80 0.56 -6.94
C VAL A 5 -10.28 0.74 -5.50
N LYS A 6 -9.72 1.72 -4.81
CA LYS A 6 -10.11 2.14 -3.45
C LYS A 6 -11.14 3.26 -3.58
N LYS A 7 -12.40 2.98 -3.25
CA LYS A 7 -13.45 4.01 -3.14
C LYS A 7 -13.41 4.62 -1.74
N LEU A 8 -13.10 5.91 -1.65
CA LEU A 8 -13.18 6.62 -0.39
C LEU A 8 -14.63 6.97 -0.09
N LYS A 9 -15.01 6.89 1.18
CA LYS A 9 -16.36 7.26 1.60
C LYS A 9 -16.54 8.78 1.54
N PRO A 10 -17.75 9.29 1.28
CA PRO A 10 -18.05 10.72 1.33
C PRO A 10 -18.00 11.33 2.74
N GLU A 11 -17.72 10.54 3.77
CA GLU A 11 -17.91 10.87 5.19
C GLU A 11 -16.96 12.01 5.64
N GLY A 12 -17.42 13.25 5.50
CA GLY A 12 -16.88 14.45 6.16
C GLY A 12 -15.57 15.03 5.60
N PHE A 13 -15.10 16.11 6.24
CA PHE A 13 -13.85 16.82 5.90
C PHE A 13 -12.62 15.91 5.93
N GLN A 14 -12.66 14.83 6.71
CA GLN A 14 -11.54 13.90 6.86
C GLN A 14 -11.26 13.12 5.56
N GLY A 15 -12.29 12.56 4.91
CA GLY A 15 -12.12 11.83 3.65
C GLY A 15 -11.62 12.72 2.50
N HIS A 16 -11.99 14.01 2.48
CA HIS A 16 -11.45 14.96 1.50
C HIS A 16 -9.97 15.26 1.74
N LYS A 17 -9.58 15.49 2.98
CA LYS A 17 -8.18 15.76 3.35
C LYS A 17 -7.28 14.54 3.10
N GLU A 18 -7.77 13.34 3.42
CA GLU A 18 -7.08 12.08 3.14
C GLU A 18 -6.89 11.89 1.63
N TRP A 19 -7.92 12.15 0.83
CA TRP A 19 -7.82 12.09 -0.63
C TRP A 19 -6.80 13.06 -1.21
N LEU A 20 -6.81 14.33 -0.78
CA LEU A 20 -5.83 15.33 -1.23
C LEU A 20 -4.42 14.92 -0.83
N THR A 21 -4.23 14.40 0.39
CA THR A 21 -2.92 13.91 0.85
C THR A 21 -2.44 12.73 0.00
N GLU A 22 -3.33 11.77 -0.30
CA GLU A 22 -3.00 10.61 -1.13
C GLU A 22 -2.69 11.01 -2.58
N VAL A 23 -3.43 11.94 -3.18
CA VAL A 23 -3.23 12.36 -4.58
C VAL A 23 -2.08 13.34 -4.73
N ASP A 24 -2.07 14.43 -3.96
CA ASP A 24 -1.14 15.54 -4.17
C ASP A 24 0.25 15.23 -3.64
N TYR A 25 0.37 14.33 -2.67
CA TYR A 25 1.65 14.03 -2.04
C TYR A 25 2.07 12.58 -2.22
N LEU A 26 1.30 11.64 -1.66
CA LEU A 26 1.72 10.24 -1.64
C LEU A 26 1.73 9.62 -3.05
N GLY A 27 0.88 10.12 -3.95
CA GLY A 27 0.86 9.73 -5.37
C GLY A 27 2.10 10.11 -6.16
N GLN A 28 2.89 11.07 -5.68
CA GLN A 28 4.15 11.47 -6.30
C GLN A 28 5.32 10.57 -5.86
N LEU A 29 5.16 9.85 -4.76
CA LEU A 29 6.19 8.99 -4.20
C LEU A 29 6.29 7.68 -4.98
N HIS A 30 7.47 7.42 -5.53
CA HIS A 30 7.74 6.23 -6.33
C HIS A 30 8.87 5.40 -5.72
N HIS A 31 8.54 4.21 -5.25
CA HIS A 31 9.50 3.27 -4.68
C HIS A 31 9.03 1.83 -4.89
N PRO A 32 9.93 0.85 -5.17
CA PRO A 32 9.57 -0.54 -5.41
C PRO A 32 8.90 -1.27 -4.23
N ASN A 33 8.95 -0.69 -3.03
CA ASN A 33 8.27 -1.20 -1.82
C ASN A 33 7.14 -0.28 -1.33
N LEU A 34 6.61 0.59 -2.19
CA LEU A 34 5.36 1.31 -2.00
C LEU A 34 4.40 0.90 -3.12
N VAL A 35 3.11 0.73 -2.79
CA VAL A 35 2.11 0.41 -3.81
C VAL A 35 1.91 1.63 -4.68
N LYS A 36 2.10 1.47 -5.99
CA LYS A 36 2.01 2.55 -6.94
C LYS A 36 0.57 3.03 -7.12
N LEU A 37 0.34 4.31 -6.86
CA LEU A 37 -0.85 5.01 -7.34
C LEU A 37 -0.71 5.21 -8.87
N ILE A 38 -1.61 4.60 -9.63
CA ILE A 38 -1.66 4.70 -11.09
C ILE A 38 -2.45 5.95 -11.51
N GLY A 39 -3.49 6.28 -10.75
CA GLY A 39 -4.33 7.44 -11.02
C GLY A 39 -5.48 7.56 -10.03
N TYR A 40 -6.38 8.49 -10.29
CA TYR A 40 -7.54 8.76 -9.45
C TYR A 40 -8.75 9.14 -10.31
N CYS A 41 -9.94 9.08 -9.72
CA CYS A 41 -11.16 9.66 -10.27
C CYS A 41 -11.78 10.59 -9.25
N LEU A 42 -12.11 11.80 -9.70
CA LEU A 42 -12.90 12.79 -8.98
C LEU A 42 -14.08 13.18 -9.87
N ASP A 43 -15.24 12.60 -9.59
CA ASP A 43 -16.48 12.88 -10.33
C ASP A 43 -17.66 13.04 -9.38
N GLY A 44 -18.13 14.28 -9.24
CA GLY A 44 -19.08 14.68 -8.20
C GLY A 44 -18.56 14.34 -6.80
N GLU A 45 -19.30 13.49 -6.08
CA GLU A 45 -18.91 12.99 -4.75
C GLU A 45 -18.04 11.73 -4.81
N ASN A 46 -17.81 11.17 -6.00
CA ASN A 46 -16.98 9.98 -6.13
C ASN A 46 -15.50 10.34 -6.07
N ARG A 47 -14.82 9.78 -5.07
CA ARG A 47 -13.38 9.86 -4.88
C ARG A 47 -12.81 8.45 -4.96
N LEU A 48 -12.18 8.13 -6.08
CA LEU A 48 -11.57 6.83 -6.33
C LEU A 48 -10.06 6.98 -6.47
N LEU A 49 -9.33 6.00 -5.95
CA LEU A 49 -7.90 5.88 -6.13
C LEU A 49 -7.62 4.54 -6.82
N VAL A 50 -6.79 4.59 -7.86
CA VAL A 50 -6.46 3.44 -8.71
C VAL A 50 -5.02 3.07 -8.44
N TYR A 51 -4.83 1.90 -7.86
CA TYR A 51 -3.53 1.36 -7.49
C TYR A 51 -3.17 0.17 -8.38
N GLU A 52 -1.88 -0.16 -8.44
CA GLU A 52 -1.46 -1.47 -8.94
C GLU A 52 -2.07 -2.60 -8.09
N PHE A 53 -2.45 -3.69 -8.75
CA PHE A 53 -3.05 -4.82 -8.07
C PHE A 53 -1.98 -5.78 -7.53
N MET A 54 -2.07 -6.07 -6.23
CA MET A 54 -1.16 -6.98 -5.52
C MET A 54 -1.85 -8.35 -5.31
N PRO A 55 -1.62 -9.35 -6.19
CA PRO A 55 -2.48 -10.52 -6.31
C PRO A 55 -2.43 -11.48 -5.13
N LYS A 56 -1.37 -11.45 -4.31
CA LYS A 56 -1.29 -12.28 -3.10
C LYS A 56 -1.91 -11.60 -1.87
N GLY A 57 -2.42 -10.38 -2.00
CA GLY A 57 -3.06 -9.67 -0.91
C GLY A 57 -2.09 -9.36 0.24
N SER A 58 -2.62 -9.20 1.45
CA SER A 58 -1.87 -8.75 2.61
C SER A 58 -1.03 -9.85 3.27
N LEU A 59 0.10 -9.49 3.86
CA LEU A 59 0.97 -10.36 4.65
C LEU A 59 0.22 -11.02 5.82
N GLU A 60 -0.75 -10.32 6.43
CA GLU A 60 -1.64 -10.87 7.46
C GLU A 60 -2.29 -12.19 7.03
N ASN A 61 -2.74 -12.29 5.78
CA ASN A 61 -3.37 -13.50 5.24
C ASN A 61 -2.42 -14.70 5.21
N HIS A 62 -1.11 -14.45 5.06
CA HIS A 62 -0.09 -15.49 4.95
C HIS A 62 0.62 -15.81 6.28
N LEU A 63 0.40 -14.99 7.31
CA LEU A 63 0.95 -15.20 8.66
C LEU A 63 -0.07 -15.79 9.63
N PHE A 64 -1.33 -15.34 9.58
CA PHE A 64 -2.30 -15.62 10.65
C PHE A 64 -3.56 -16.34 10.19
N ARG A 65 -3.98 -16.18 8.94
CA ARG A 65 -5.18 -16.85 8.42
C ARG A 65 -4.84 -18.26 7.97
N ARG A 66 -5.81 -19.19 8.09
CA ARG A 66 -5.73 -20.55 7.52
C ARG A 66 -5.84 -20.47 5.99
N GLY A 67 -4.84 -19.89 5.34
CA GLY A 67 -4.65 -19.84 3.89
C GLY A 67 -3.65 -20.91 3.40
N PRO A 68 -3.36 -20.96 2.08
CA PRO A 68 -2.39 -21.92 1.54
C PRO A 68 -1.00 -21.67 2.15
N GLN A 69 -0.22 -22.76 2.26
CA GLN A 69 1.17 -22.88 2.74
C GLN A 69 1.78 -21.61 3.38
N PRO A 70 2.08 -21.61 4.69
CA PRO A 70 2.69 -20.46 5.35
C PRO A 70 4.01 -20.06 4.68
N LEU A 71 4.32 -18.76 4.68
CA LEU A 71 5.57 -18.26 4.10
C LEU A 71 6.77 -18.93 4.75
N SER A 72 7.72 -19.38 3.94
CA SER A 72 9.01 -19.87 4.41
C SER A 72 9.74 -18.76 5.18
N TRP A 73 10.65 -19.16 6.07
CA TRP A 73 11.45 -18.19 6.85
C TRP A 73 12.23 -17.23 5.94
N SER A 74 12.84 -17.75 4.88
CA SER A 74 13.59 -16.94 3.91
C SER A 74 12.73 -15.89 3.22
N ILE A 75 11.47 -16.20 2.91
CA ILE A 75 10.52 -15.23 2.36
C ILE A 75 10.15 -14.17 3.40
N ARG A 76 9.91 -14.57 4.65
CA ARG A 76 9.56 -13.62 5.73
C ARG A 76 10.66 -12.57 5.93
N ILE A 77 11.93 -12.98 5.90
CA ILE A 77 13.07 -12.04 6.00
C ILE A 77 13.10 -11.08 4.79
N LYS A 78 12.85 -11.56 3.57
CA LYS A 78 12.78 -10.68 2.38
C LYS A 78 11.66 -9.65 2.48
N VAL A 79 10.48 -10.06 2.94
CA VAL A 79 9.34 -9.16 3.17
C VAL A 79 9.69 -8.12 4.24
N ALA A 80 10.31 -8.52 5.35
CA ALA A 80 10.73 -7.58 6.38
C ALA A 80 11.72 -6.53 5.86
N ILE A 81 12.70 -6.95 5.06
CA ILE A 81 13.66 -6.05 4.41
C ILE A 81 12.96 -5.10 3.43
N GLY A 82 12.05 -5.61 2.60
CA GLY A 82 11.28 -4.79 1.65
C GLY A 82 10.42 -3.74 2.35
N ALA A 83 9.68 -4.13 3.38
CA ALA A 83 8.87 -3.22 4.17
C ALA A 83 9.74 -2.15 4.87
N ALA A 84 10.89 -2.54 5.43
CA ALA A 84 11.82 -1.60 6.04
C ALA A 84 12.39 -0.59 5.03
N ARG A 85 12.71 -1.03 3.80
CA ARG A 85 13.15 -0.13 2.72
C ARG A 85 12.07 0.88 2.32
N GLY A 86 10.83 0.41 2.14
CA GLY A 86 9.70 1.29 1.86
C GLY A 86 9.48 2.33 2.96
N LEU A 87 9.57 1.91 4.22
CA LEU A 87 9.40 2.81 5.36
C LEU A 87 10.56 3.80 5.50
N SER A 88 11.81 3.37 5.30
CA SER A 88 12.99 4.25 5.28
C SER A 88 12.85 5.32 4.20
N PHE A 89 12.42 4.93 3.00
CA PHE A 89 12.19 5.87 1.90
C PHE A 89 11.12 6.92 2.26
N LEU A 90 10.02 6.53 2.93
CA LEU A 90 9.01 7.49 3.39
C LEU A 90 9.58 8.48 4.40
N HIS A 91 10.42 8.02 5.33
CA HIS A 91 11.05 8.87 6.34
C HIS A 91 12.11 9.81 5.76
N ASP A 92 12.81 9.37 4.70
CA ASP A 92 13.84 10.14 4.01
C ASP A 92 13.27 11.11 2.94
N SER A 93 11.95 11.06 2.68
CA SER A 93 11.29 12.00 1.78
C SER A 93 11.34 13.44 2.30
N GLU A 94 11.23 14.43 1.41
CA GLU A 94 11.32 15.85 1.77
C GLU A 94 10.31 16.28 2.84
N SER A 95 9.14 15.64 2.91
CA SER A 95 8.13 15.94 3.93
C SER A 95 8.11 14.94 5.10
N GLN A 96 9.09 14.03 5.17
CA GLN A 96 9.32 13.10 6.28
C GLN A 96 8.03 12.39 6.71
N VAL A 97 7.41 11.68 5.77
CA VAL A 97 6.08 11.08 5.95
C VAL A 97 6.05 10.14 7.13
N ILE A 98 5.15 10.41 8.09
CA ILE A 98 4.83 9.48 9.17
C ILE A 98 3.66 8.60 8.71
N TYR A 99 3.94 7.36 8.32
CA TYR A 99 2.95 6.44 7.74
C TYR A 99 1.83 6.02 8.73
N ARG A 100 2.12 6.00 10.03
CA ARG A 100 1.19 5.77 11.18
C ARG A 100 0.44 4.44 11.24
N ASP A 101 0.17 3.76 10.13
CA ASP A 101 -0.58 2.50 10.08
C ASP A 101 0.30 1.32 9.62
N PHE A 102 1.54 1.26 10.14
CA PHE A 102 2.49 0.21 9.78
C PHE A 102 2.13 -1.12 10.47
N LYS A 103 1.43 -2.00 9.74
CA LYS A 103 0.95 -3.31 10.23
C LYS A 103 0.88 -4.35 9.11
N ALA A 104 0.81 -5.63 9.47
CA ALA A 104 0.81 -6.75 8.52
C ALA A 104 -0.34 -6.71 7.49
N SER A 105 -1.50 -6.12 7.84
CA SER A 105 -2.63 -5.98 6.90
C SER A 105 -2.36 -4.97 5.78
N ASN A 106 -1.40 -4.06 5.95
CA ASN A 106 -1.03 -3.03 4.97
C ASN A 106 0.25 -3.35 4.18
N ILE A 107 0.90 -4.48 4.46
CA ILE A 107 2.00 -4.99 3.65
C ILE A 107 1.42 -5.93 2.60
N LEU A 108 1.45 -5.53 1.32
CA LEU A 108 0.88 -6.29 0.21
C LEU A 108 1.97 -7.06 -0.54
N LEU A 109 1.63 -8.25 -1.03
CA LEU A 109 2.54 -9.16 -1.72
C LEU A 109 2.21 -9.25 -3.22
N ASP A 110 3.24 -9.18 -4.06
CA ASP A 110 3.07 -9.34 -5.51
C ASP A 110 2.96 -10.82 -5.92
N ALA A 111 2.92 -11.10 -7.23
CA ALA A 111 2.83 -12.47 -7.74
C ALA A 111 4.06 -13.33 -7.38
N VAL A 112 5.23 -12.72 -7.19
CA VAL A 112 6.50 -13.36 -6.88
C VAL A 112 6.71 -13.28 -5.36
N SER A 113 6.74 -14.41 -4.67
CA SER A 113 6.70 -14.50 -3.20
C SER A 113 7.78 -13.74 -2.41
N ALA A 114 8.66 -12.95 -3.03
CA ALA A 114 9.78 -12.25 -2.44
C ALA A 114 9.63 -10.72 -2.39
N ASN A 115 8.69 -10.12 -3.13
CA ASN A 115 8.52 -8.67 -3.16
C ASN A 115 7.26 -8.26 -2.40
N CYS A 116 7.38 -7.19 -1.62
CA CYS A 116 6.27 -6.60 -0.90
C CYS A 116 6.26 -5.09 -1.05
N SER A 117 5.08 -4.51 -0.91
CA SER A 117 4.89 -3.06 -0.91
C SER A 117 3.99 -2.62 0.22
N ILE A 118 4.28 -1.47 0.79
CA ILE A 118 3.40 -0.80 1.75
C ILE A 118 2.22 -0.22 0.96
N GLY A 119 0.99 -0.63 1.28
CA GLY A 119 -0.23 -0.06 0.72
C GLY A 119 -0.48 1.33 1.30
N ILE A 120 -0.86 2.31 0.48
CA ILE A 120 -1.10 3.68 0.94
C ILE A 120 -2.61 3.97 1.03
#